data_AF-A0A348N2K2-F1
#
_entry.id   AF-A0A348N2K2-F1
#
_cell.length_a   1.000
_cell.length_b   1.000
_cell.length_c   1.000
_cell.angle_alpha   90.00
_cell.angle_beta   90.00
_cell.angle_gamma   90.00
#
_symmetry.space_group_name_H-M   'P 1'
#
loop_
_entity.id
_entity.type
_entity.pdbx_description
1 polymer ?
#
loop_
_entity_poly.entity_id
_entity_poly.type
_entity_poly.pdbx_seq_one_letter_code
_entity_poly.pdbx_strand_id
1 'polypeptide(L)' 'MVAEKKIMADPAALVLAAAEQFIQTADTAIKARGVCYIALAGGSTPKGLYQKLATEQYS' A
#
# COMPACT_ATOMS: atom_id res chain seq x y z
N MET A 1 -3.81 11.75 -16.78
CA MET A 1 -3.43 11.38 -15.39
C MET A 1 -3.54 12.63 -14.54
N VAL A 2 -4.35 12.62 -13.50
CA VAL A 2 -4.40 13.70 -12.50
C VAL A 2 -3.68 13.19 -11.27
N ALA A 3 -2.70 13.95 -10.76
CA ALA A 3 -1.99 13.57 -9.54
C ALA A 3 -2.89 13.79 -8.32
N GLU A 4 -2.97 12.79 -7.45
CA GLU A 4 -3.69 12.87 -6.18
C GLU A 4 -2.70 13.10 -5.02
N LYS A 5 -3.03 13.99 -4.08
CA LYS A 5 -2.23 14.24 -2.87
C LYS A 5 -3.09 14.12 -1.62
N LYS A 6 -2.74 13.21 -0.73
CA LYS A 6 -3.32 13.09 0.63
C LYS A 6 -2.27 13.40 1.68
N ILE A 7 -2.64 14.16 2.71
CA ILE A 7 -1.75 14.51 3.84
C ILE A 7 -2.25 13.77 5.07
N MET A 8 -1.37 13.00 5.69
CA MET A 8 -1.66 12.24 6.92
C MET A 8 -1.08 12.99 8.11
N ALA A 9 -1.73 12.87 9.27
CA ALA A 9 -1.34 13.61 10.47
C ALA A 9 0.03 13.16 11.04
N ASP A 10 0.37 11.88 10.86
CA ASP A 10 1.59 11.28 11.39
C ASP A 10 2.06 10.08 10.54
N PRO A 11 3.28 9.54 10.80
CA PRO A 11 3.81 8.40 10.06
C PRO A 11 3.00 7.10 10.19
N ALA A 12 2.34 6.86 11.32
CA ALA A 12 1.54 5.64 11.51
C ALA A 12 0.26 5.69 10.68
N ALA A 13 -0.42 6.85 10.66
CA ALA A 13 -1.55 7.12 9.79
C ALA A 13 -1.16 6.99 8.31
N LEU A 14 0.05 7.43 7.94
CA LEU A 14 0.59 7.26 6.59
C LEU A 14 0.76 5.78 6.21
N VAL A 15 1.34 4.97 7.10
CA VAL A 15 1.52 3.54 6.86
C VAL A 15 0.17 2.82 6.71
N LEU A 16 -0.81 3.17 7.55
CA LEU A 16 -2.15 2.58 7.47
C LEU A 16 -2.86 2.93 6.16
N ALA A 17 -2.89 4.22 5.80
CA ALA A 17 -3.50 4.67 4.55
C ALA A 17 -2.81 4.05 3.32
N ALA A 18 -1.48 3.91 3.35
CA ALA A 18 -0.74 3.25 2.29
C ALA A 18 -1.09 1.75 2.19
N ALA A 19 -1.26 1.06 3.32
CA ALA A 19 -1.65 -0.36 3.33
C ALA A 19 -3.05 -0.57 2.73
N GLU A 20 -4.01 0.27 3.10
CA GLU A 20 -5.37 0.22 2.54
C GLU A 20 -5.37 0.46 1.02
N GLN A 21 -4.66 1.50 0.55
CA GLN A 21 -4.54 1.79 -0.87
C GLN A 21 -3.82 0.66 -1.63
N PHE A 22 -2.82 0.05 -1.02
CA PHE A 22 -2.10 -1.08 -1.61
C PHE A 22 -3.02 -2.28 -1.83
N ILE A 23 -3.77 -2.69 -0.80
CA ILE A 23 -4.70 -3.83 -0.89
C ILE A 23 -5.80 -3.55 -1.90
N GLN A 24 -6.39 -2.36 -1.88
CA GLN A 24 -7.43 -1.98 -2.85
C GLN A 24 -6.92 -2.06 -4.30
N THR A 25 -5.69 -1.58 -4.54
CA THR A 25 -5.07 -1.60 -5.86
C THR A 25 -4.73 -3.03 -6.29
N ALA A 26 -4.19 -3.84 -5.37
CA ALA A 26 -3.83 -5.23 -5.63
C ALA A 26 -5.07 -6.09 -5.91
N ASP A 27 -6.13 -5.94 -5.12
CA ASP A 27 -7.41 -6.64 -5.31
C ASP A 27 -8.05 -6.26 -6.66
N THR A 28 -8.10 -4.96 -6.98
CA THR A 28 -8.61 -4.49 -8.28
C THR A 28 -7.82 -5.09 -9.44
N ALA A 29 -6.49 -5.10 -9.32
CA ALA A 29 -5.60 -5.71 -10.30
C ALA A 29 -5.87 -7.20 -10.47
N ILE A 30 -5.88 -7.98 -9.38
CA ILE A 30 -6.10 -9.43 -9.41
C ILE A 30 -7.47 -9.75 -9.99
N LYS A 31 -8.53 -9.02 -9.61
CA LYS A 31 -9.87 -9.20 -10.19
C LYS A 31 -9.90 -8.96 -11.69
N ALA A 32 -9.14 -7.99 -12.19
CA ALA A 32 -9.14 -7.65 -13.61
C ALA A 32 -8.29 -8.60 -14.49
N ARG A 33 -7.18 -9.13 -13.98
CA ARG A 33 -6.21 -9.89 -14.80
C ARG A 33 -5.63 -11.17 -14.17
N GLY A 34 -6.09 -11.56 -12.98
CA GLY A 34 -5.62 -12.73 -12.24
C GLY A 34 -4.27 -12.58 -11.55
N VAL A 35 -3.60 -11.42 -11.66
CA VAL A 35 -2.27 -11.17 -11.10
C VAL A 35 -2.06 -9.69 -10.78
N CYS A 36 -1.31 -9.37 -9.73
CA CYS A 36 -0.80 -8.02 -9.47
C CYS A 36 0.74 -8.02 -9.53
N TYR A 37 1.31 -7.10 -10.30
CA TYR A 37 2.76 -6.90 -10.39
C TYR A 37 3.10 -5.62 -9.66
N ILE A 38 4.08 -5.68 -8.75
CA ILE A 38 4.40 -4.58 -7.84
C ILE A 38 5.91 -4.36 -7.86
N ALA A 39 6.33 -3.14 -8.18
CA ALA A 39 7.72 -2.72 -8.04
C ALA A 39 7.89 -2.06 -6.67
N LEU A 40 8.70 -2.67 -5.81
CA LEU A 40 8.92 -2.19 -4.43
C LEU A 40 9.99 -1.10 -4.39
N ALA A 41 9.70 -0.01 -3.69
CA ALA A 41 10.67 1.02 -3.36
C ALA A 41 11.45 0.66 -2.08
N GLY A 42 12.68 1.19 -1.97
CA GLY A 42 13.48 1.14 -0.74
C GLY A 42 13.28 2.35 0.17
N GLY A 43 13.80 2.27 1.40
CA GLY A 43 13.75 3.36 2.39
C GLY A 43 12.92 3.04 3.63
N SER A 44 12.99 3.91 4.64
CA SER A 44 12.29 3.71 5.92
C SER A 44 10.77 3.77 5.79
N THR A 45 10.23 4.66 4.94
CA THR A 45 8.78 4.79 4.75
C THR A 45 8.18 3.55 4.06
N PRO A 46 8.70 3.06 2.91
CA PRO A 46 8.17 1.82 2.32
C PRO A 46 8.39 0.59 3.22
N LYS A 47 9.49 0.54 3.99
CA LYS A 47 9.71 -0.55 4.96
C LYS A 47 8.57 -0.66 5.98
N GLY A 48 8.11 0.47 6.53
CA GLY A 48 6.99 0.48 7.48
C GLY A 48 5.70 -0.08 6.88
N LEU A 49 5.40 0.24 5.62
CA LEU A 49 4.29 -0.35 4.87
C LEU A 49 4.43 -1.87 4.76
N TYR A 50 5.59 -2.37 4.32
CA TYR A 50 5.78 -3.81 4.12
C TYR A 50 5.68 -4.58 5.44
N GLN A 51 6.20 -4.03 6.53
CA GLN A 51 6.06 -4.61 7.87
C GLN A 51 4.59 -4.69 8.30
N LYS A 52 3.78 -3.67 8.00
CA LYS A 52 2.34 -3.67 8.29
C LYS A 52 1.59 -4.70 7.44
N LEU A 53 1.90 -4.80 6.16
CA LEU A 53 1.30 -5.80 5.26
C LEU A 53 1.65 -7.23 5.65
N ALA A 54 2.81 -7.46 6.28
CA ALA A 54 3.23 -8.77 6.78
C ALA A 54 2.56 -9.18 8.11
N THR A 55 1.54 -8.46 8.57
CA THR A 55 0.77 -8.81 9.78
C THR A 55 -0.48 -9.62 9.42
N GLU A 56 -1.00 -10.39 10.38
CA GLU A 56 -2.21 -11.23 10.22
C GLU A 56 -3.43 -10.45 9.67
N GLN A 57 -3.53 -9.15 9.96
CA GLN A 57 -4.63 -8.32 9.47
C GLN A 57 -4.66 -8.19 7.93
N TYR A 58 -3.52 -8.38 7.26
CA TYR A 58 -3.34 -8.15 5.82
C TYR A 58 -2.79 -9.38 5.07
N SER A 59 -2.70 -10.54 5.74
CA SER A 59 -2.21 -11.80 5.17
C SER A 59 -3.32 -12.63 4.54
#